data_AF-A0A1I7KL42-F1
#
_entry.id   AF-A0A1I7KL42-F1
#
_cell.length_a   1.000
_cell.length_b   1.000
_cell.length_c   1.000
_cell.angle_alpha   90.00
_cell.angle_beta   90.00
_cell.angle_gamma   90.00
#
_symmetry.space_group_name_H-M   'P 1'
#
loop_
_entity.id
_entity.type
_entity.pdbx_description
1 polymer ?
#
loop_
_entity_poly.entity_id
_entity_poly.type
_entity_poly.pdbx_seq_one_letter_code
_entity_poly.pdbx_strand_id
1 'polypeptide(L)'
;MISLLSMAAGTVAGLFISVLKAVFSMLSWFLGLIAKGFKFLFCLLPVTAVCVALLFVLNLFILVTGNIGKLINATESSAANDNVKHEAEKLLFVGFKNVADTYNNVRQWWMSEVYPYKGSIAYIFLMLFTVIMLIPVATVLLTITVFESYGIVLFGAIVIDAVIYVLRAILGKSFTEQFMGRYYKMFPESGKKHYEKKYANWLKNGGYEEAAMQSAKKKATADDFYGEDEYEDDYEDEEDRDGDYYEDNERDYFRGRHDRRSDRRRYDRYNDDEYGVDEYDEEYEDEEPEYYDDEDYEDDEYNDDYIEDNSHRGKSERTYSRDRDASSDAGFGGASSGAARNVGAFDFFAGCNSKESVERKYKSLVKLYHPDNMDGDTAALQEINVQYAEAKKRF
;
A
#
# COMPACT_ATOMS: atom_id res chain seq x y z
N MET A 1 0.07 -1.08 -57.24
CA MET A 1 -1.11 -0.41 -56.66
C MET A 1 -1.69 -1.16 -55.47
N ILE A 2 -1.94 -2.48 -55.57
CA ILE A 2 -2.50 -3.29 -54.46
C ILE A 2 -1.58 -3.32 -53.21
N SER A 3 -0.25 -3.38 -53.38
CA SER A 3 0.72 -3.36 -52.26
C SER A 3 0.78 -2.02 -51.51
N LEU A 4 0.67 -0.88 -52.22
CA LEU A 4 0.61 0.45 -51.58
C LEU A 4 -0.70 0.67 -50.84
N LEU A 5 -1.82 0.19 -51.38
CA LEU A 5 -3.14 0.22 -50.73
C LEU A 5 -3.16 -0.64 -49.46
N SER A 6 -2.54 -1.83 -49.49
CA SER A 6 -2.40 -2.70 -48.32
C SER A 6 -1.52 -2.09 -47.23
N MET A 7 -0.38 -1.49 -47.61
CA MET A 7 0.50 -0.78 -46.68
C MET A 7 -0.20 0.43 -46.06
N ALA A 8 -0.91 1.23 -46.86
CA ALA A 8 -1.69 2.37 -46.37
C ALA A 8 -2.82 1.92 -45.42
N ALA A 9 -3.56 0.87 -45.76
CA ALA A 9 -4.60 0.31 -44.90
C ALA A 9 -4.04 -0.19 -43.55
N GLY A 10 -2.87 -0.85 -43.58
CA GLY A 10 -2.18 -1.28 -42.36
C GLY A 10 -1.76 -0.11 -41.48
N THR A 11 -1.21 0.98 -42.06
CA THR A 11 -0.84 2.17 -41.29
C THR A 11 -2.05 2.89 -40.69
N VAL A 12 -3.17 3.00 -41.42
CA VAL A 12 -4.41 3.61 -40.92
C VAL A 12 -5.03 2.76 -39.80
N ALA A 13 -5.01 1.44 -39.94
CA ALA A 13 -5.46 0.53 -38.89
C ALA A 13 -4.58 0.63 -37.64
N GLY A 14 -3.26 0.71 -37.79
CA GLY A 14 -2.32 0.90 -36.68
C GLY A 14 -2.54 2.23 -35.95
N LEU A 15 -2.72 3.33 -36.69
CA LEU A 15 -3.05 4.64 -36.12
C LEU A 15 -4.38 4.58 -35.37
N PHE A 16 -5.42 3.97 -35.94
CA PHE A 16 -6.72 3.83 -35.28
C PHE A 16 -6.63 3.04 -33.96
N ILE A 17 -5.88 1.93 -33.95
CA ILE A 17 -5.64 1.13 -32.74
C ILE A 17 -4.90 1.96 -31.68
N SER A 18 -3.88 2.73 -32.07
CA SER A 18 -3.13 3.59 -31.14
C SER A 18 -4.03 4.66 -30.49
N VAL A 19 -4.91 5.28 -31.29
CA VAL A 19 -5.89 6.26 -30.79
C VAL A 19 -6.88 5.60 -29.84
N LEU A 20 -7.39 4.42 -30.17
CA LEU A 20 -8.26 3.67 -29.26
C LEU A 20 -7.57 3.32 -27.94
N LYS A 21 -6.32 2.85 -27.98
CA LYS A 21 -5.56 2.55 -26.76
C LYS A 21 -5.38 3.79 -25.89
N ALA A 22 -5.07 4.94 -26.49
CA ALA A 22 -4.96 6.21 -25.79
C ALA A 22 -6.29 6.64 -25.16
N VAL A 23 -7.42 6.45 -25.86
CA VAL A 23 -8.76 6.74 -25.33
C VAL A 23 -9.08 5.85 -24.12
N PHE A 24 -8.85 4.54 -24.21
CA PHE A 24 -9.11 3.63 -23.10
C PHE A 24 -8.20 3.93 -21.90
N SER A 25 -6.93 4.26 -22.14
CA SER A 25 -6.00 4.71 -21.09
C SER A 25 -6.50 5.99 -20.41
N MET A 26 -6.90 7.01 -21.19
CA MET A 26 -7.47 8.25 -20.66
C MET A 26 -8.75 8.00 -19.86
N LEU A 27 -9.63 7.13 -20.34
CA LEU A 27 -10.88 6.79 -19.67
C LEU A 27 -10.64 6.01 -18.37
N SER A 28 -9.70 5.06 -18.38
CA SER A 28 -9.27 4.34 -17.18
C SER A 28 -8.68 5.30 -16.14
N TRP A 29 -7.80 6.20 -16.57
CA TRP A 29 -7.24 7.24 -15.72
C TRP A 29 -8.32 8.15 -15.12
N PHE A 30 -9.27 8.59 -15.94
CA PHE A 30 -10.39 9.43 -15.51
C PHE A 30 -11.30 8.71 -14.49
N LEU A 31 -11.67 7.46 -14.75
CA LEU A 31 -12.45 6.64 -13.79
C LEU A 31 -11.66 6.42 -12.50
N GLY A 32 -10.36 6.22 -12.58
CA GLY A 32 -9.45 6.16 -11.44
C GLY A 32 -9.45 7.46 -10.63
N LEU A 33 -9.49 8.61 -11.30
CA LEU A 33 -9.56 9.93 -10.66
C LEU A 33 -10.90 10.16 -9.96
N ILE A 34 -12.03 9.78 -10.58
CA ILE A 34 -13.35 9.79 -9.93
C ILE A 34 -13.32 8.89 -8.69
N ALA A 35 -12.80 7.67 -8.81
CA ALA A 35 -12.74 6.73 -7.69
C ALA A 35 -11.86 7.28 -6.55
N LYS A 36 -10.71 7.89 -6.85
CA LYS A 36 -9.85 8.55 -5.86
C LYS A 36 -10.57 9.73 -5.20
N GLY A 37 -11.26 10.57 -5.97
CA GLY A 37 -12.06 11.68 -5.44
C GLY A 37 -13.19 11.20 -4.53
N PHE A 38 -13.89 10.12 -4.90
CA PHE A 38 -14.92 9.51 -4.07
C PHE A 38 -14.34 8.90 -2.78
N LYS A 39 -13.21 8.20 -2.86
CA LYS A 39 -12.49 7.69 -1.68
C LYS A 39 -12.13 8.82 -0.72
N PHE A 40 -11.64 9.95 -1.26
CA PHE A 40 -11.33 11.12 -0.44
C PHE A 40 -12.58 11.72 0.21
N LEU A 41 -13.68 11.86 -0.53
CA LEU A 41 -14.97 12.29 0.00
C LEU A 41 -15.43 11.37 1.13
N PHE A 42 -15.29 10.05 0.98
CA PHE A 42 -15.63 9.07 2.01
C PHE A 42 -14.74 9.17 3.24
N CYS A 43 -13.45 9.47 3.08
CA CYS A 43 -12.56 9.73 4.21
C CYS A 43 -13.01 10.96 5.02
N LEU A 44 -13.43 12.03 4.33
CA LEU A 44 -13.81 13.31 4.93
C LEU A 44 -15.24 13.31 5.50
N LEU A 45 -16.21 12.82 4.72
CA LEU A 45 -17.64 12.83 5.01
C LEU A 45 -18.27 11.49 4.57
N PRO A 46 -18.20 10.43 5.39
CA PRO A 46 -18.60 9.08 4.98
C PRO A 46 -20.10 8.97 4.72
N VAL A 47 -20.96 9.61 5.53
CA VAL A 47 -22.42 9.56 5.32
C VAL A 47 -22.76 10.32 4.04
N THR A 48 -22.20 11.52 3.87
CA THR A 48 -22.39 12.34 2.67
C THR A 48 -21.92 11.61 1.42
N ALA A 49 -20.77 10.92 1.46
CA ALA A 49 -20.26 10.15 0.33
C ALA A 49 -21.23 9.03 -0.08
N VAL A 50 -21.77 8.27 0.88
CA VAL A 50 -22.76 7.23 0.60
C VAL A 50 -24.03 7.83 0.01
N CYS A 51 -24.52 8.94 0.56
CA CYS A 51 -25.68 9.66 0.01
C CYS A 51 -25.43 10.13 -1.43
N VAL A 52 -24.28 10.74 -1.72
CA VAL A 52 -23.91 11.17 -3.09
C VAL A 52 -23.88 9.98 -4.05
N ALA A 53 -23.30 8.85 -3.65
CA ALA A 53 -23.26 7.66 -4.50
C ALA A 53 -24.66 7.11 -4.82
N LEU A 54 -25.53 7.00 -3.82
CA LEU A 54 -26.90 6.51 -4.02
C LEU A 54 -27.71 7.46 -4.90
N LEU A 55 -27.58 8.77 -4.69
CA LEU A 55 -28.25 9.79 -5.50
C LEU A 55 -27.70 9.85 -6.92
N PHE A 56 -26.40 9.61 -7.12
CA PHE A 56 -25.80 9.49 -8.45
C PHE A 56 -26.37 8.30 -9.21
N VAL A 57 -26.47 7.13 -8.57
CA VAL A 57 -27.10 5.94 -9.17
C VAL A 57 -28.57 6.20 -9.49
N LEU A 58 -29.28 6.93 -8.63
CA LEU A 58 -30.65 7.34 -8.88
C LEU A 58 -30.77 8.27 -10.09
N ASN A 59 -29.91 9.29 -10.22
CA ASN A 59 -29.87 10.17 -11.39
C ASN A 59 -29.51 9.42 -12.67
N LEU A 60 -28.59 8.46 -12.60
CA LEU A 60 -28.24 7.58 -13.71
C LEU A 60 -29.46 6.73 -14.13
N PHE A 61 -30.18 6.17 -13.18
CA PHE A 61 -31.40 5.41 -13.45
C PHE A 61 -32.48 6.29 -14.11
N ILE A 62 -32.68 7.51 -13.61
CA ILE A 62 -33.61 8.48 -14.20
C ILE A 62 -33.22 8.81 -15.64
N LEU A 63 -31.94 9.08 -15.90
CA LEU A 63 -31.43 9.40 -17.23
C LEU A 63 -31.67 8.25 -18.22
N VAL A 64 -31.38 7.01 -17.81
CA VAL A 64 -31.48 5.83 -18.68
C VAL A 64 -32.92 5.41 -18.92
N THR A 65 -33.77 5.44 -17.89
CA THR A 65 -35.13 4.90 -18.00
C THR A 65 -36.17 5.94 -18.40
N GLY A 66 -35.94 7.22 -18.11
CA GLY A 66 -36.90 8.30 -18.30
C GLY A 66 -38.23 8.12 -17.58
N ASN A 67 -38.35 7.14 -16.66
CA ASN A 67 -39.63 6.71 -16.11
C ASN A 67 -39.69 6.97 -14.60
N ILE A 68 -40.13 8.18 -14.25
CA ILE A 68 -40.34 8.57 -12.86
C ILE A 68 -41.48 7.81 -12.18
N GLY A 69 -42.49 7.36 -12.95
CA GLY A 69 -43.67 6.69 -12.40
C GLY A 69 -43.33 5.40 -11.65
N LYS A 70 -42.30 4.66 -12.09
CA LYS A 70 -41.82 3.48 -11.36
C LYS A 70 -41.22 3.82 -9.99
N LEU A 71 -40.52 4.94 -9.86
CA LEU A 71 -39.96 5.39 -8.57
C LEU A 71 -41.04 5.92 -7.64
N ILE A 72 -42.03 6.63 -8.17
CA ILE A 72 -43.18 7.13 -7.39
C ILE A 72 -43.97 5.96 -6.83
N ASN A 73 -44.33 4.98 -7.66
CA ASN A 73 -45.05 3.79 -7.22
C ASN A 73 -44.28 2.99 -6.15
N ALA A 74 -42.95 2.92 -6.27
CA ALA A 74 -42.09 2.29 -5.26
C ALA A 74 -42.08 3.08 -3.93
N THR A 75 -42.16 4.41 -4.00
CA THR A 75 -42.26 5.30 -2.84
C THR A 75 -43.61 5.16 -2.13
N GLU A 76 -44.70 5.09 -2.89
CA GLU A 76 -46.05 4.86 -2.36
C GLU A 76 -46.16 3.52 -1.62
N SER A 77 -45.49 2.48 -2.15
CA SER A 77 -45.46 1.12 -1.57
C SER A 77 -44.60 1.00 -0.30
N SER A 78 -43.85 2.04 0.07
CA SER A 78 -43.01 2.04 1.26
C SER A 78 -43.83 2.09 2.56
N ALA A 79 -43.30 1.51 3.64
CA ALA A 79 -43.88 1.59 4.99
C ALA A 79 -43.63 2.95 5.68
N ALA A 80 -43.03 3.93 5.00
CA ALA A 80 -42.74 5.25 5.54
C ALA A 80 -44.02 6.07 5.82
N ASN A 81 -43.89 7.08 6.69
CA ASN A 81 -44.96 8.03 6.99
C ASN A 81 -45.33 8.87 5.75
N ASP A 82 -46.60 9.25 5.61
CA ASP A 82 -47.13 9.99 4.45
C ASP A 82 -46.41 11.32 4.21
N ASN A 83 -46.04 12.02 5.28
CA ASN A 83 -45.25 13.26 5.17
C ASN A 83 -43.87 13.00 4.53
N VAL A 84 -43.24 11.87 4.85
CA VAL A 84 -41.94 11.48 4.30
C VAL A 84 -42.08 11.06 2.84
N LYS A 85 -43.17 10.34 2.50
CA LYS A 85 -43.48 9.97 1.12
C LYS A 85 -43.67 11.20 0.24
N HIS A 86 -44.48 12.16 0.67
CA HIS A 86 -44.73 13.38 -0.08
C HIS A 86 -43.45 14.20 -0.32
N GLU A 87 -42.58 14.34 0.69
CA GLU A 87 -41.30 15.04 0.50
C GLU A 87 -40.35 14.26 -0.42
N ALA A 88 -40.32 12.93 -0.33
CA ALA A 88 -39.54 12.08 -1.23
C ALA A 88 -40.02 12.20 -2.69
N GLU A 89 -41.33 12.19 -2.94
CA GLU A 89 -41.91 12.39 -4.27
C GLU A 89 -41.56 13.75 -4.85
N LYS A 90 -41.63 14.80 -4.04
CA LYS A 90 -41.22 16.15 -4.44
C LYS A 90 -39.75 16.19 -4.83
N LEU A 91 -38.86 15.57 -4.05
CA LEU A 91 -37.43 15.47 -4.35
C LEU A 91 -37.17 14.67 -5.62
N LEU A 92 -37.90 13.57 -5.85
CA LEU A 92 -37.82 12.79 -7.08
C LEU A 92 -38.24 13.61 -8.29
N PHE A 93 -39.30 14.40 -8.19
CA PHE A 93 -39.76 15.28 -9.27
C PHE A 93 -38.73 16.37 -9.60
N VAL A 94 -38.14 17.00 -8.57
CA VAL A 94 -37.06 17.98 -8.77
C VAL A 94 -35.85 17.34 -9.45
N GLY A 95 -35.42 16.17 -8.98
CA GLY A 95 -34.31 15.45 -9.60
C GLY A 95 -34.59 15.03 -11.04
N PHE A 96 -35.78 14.51 -11.32
CA PHE A 96 -36.21 14.20 -12.68
C PHE A 96 -36.16 15.41 -13.60
N LYS A 97 -36.72 16.54 -13.14
CA LYS A 97 -36.71 17.79 -13.90
C LYS A 97 -35.27 18.23 -14.20
N ASN A 98 -34.40 18.29 -13.20
CA ASN A 98 -33.02 18.76 -13.38
C ASN A 98 -32.20 17.83 -14.28
N VAL A 99 -32.38 16.50 -14.16
CA VAL A 99 -31.73 15.52 -15.05
C VAL A 99 -32.25 15.69 -16.49
N ALA A 100 -33.56 15.86 -16.67
CA ALA A 100 -34.16 16.08 -17.99
C ALA A 100 -33.71 17.41 -18.60
N ASP A 101 -33.66 18.49 -17.82
CA ASP A 101 -33.19 19.82 -18.24
C ASP A 101 -31.71 19.74 -18.64
N THR A 102 -30.88 19.07 -17.86
CA THR A 102 -29.46 18.85 -18.19
C THR A 102 -29.29 18.05 -19.48
N TYR A 103 -30.04 16.97 -19.65
CA TYR A 103 -30.03 16.19 -20.89
C TYR A 103 -30.46 17.04 -22.10
N ASN A 104 -31.53 17.83 -21.95
CA ASN A 104 -32.03 18.70 -23.00
C ASN A 104 -31.01 19.79 -23.35
N ASN A 105 -30.34 20.38 -22.36
CA ASN A 105 -29.30 21.38 -22.58
C ASN A 105 -28.10 20.79 -23.33
N VAL A 106 -27.62 19.61 -22.94
CA VAL A 106 -26.53 18.91 -23.64
C VAL A 106 -26.95 18.55 -25.06
N ARG A 107 -28.17 18.07 -25.26
CA ARG A 107 -28.73 17.76 -26.57
C ARG A 107 -28.83 19.01 -27.45
N GLN A 108 -29.31 20.12 -26.90
CA GLN A 108 -29.43 21.39 -27.62
C GLN A 108 -28.06 21.91 -28.03
N TRP A 109 -27.08 21.90 -27.12
CA TRP A 109 -25.69 22.23 -27.42
C TRP A 109 -25.11 21.34 -28.52
N TRP A 110 -25.35 20.02 -28.45
CA TRP A 110 -24.89 19.12 -29.50
C TRP A 110 -25.54 19.42 -30.86
N MET A 111 -26.83 19.75 -30.87
CA MET A 111 -27.55 20.16 -32.08
C MET A 111 -27.09 21.53 -32.62
N SER A 112 -26.58 22.43 -31.78
CA SER A 112 -26.05 23.73 -32.22
C SER A 112 -24.60 23.65 -32.68
N GLU A 113 -23.76 22.86 -32.02
CA GLU A 113 -22.32 22.85 -32.28
C GLU A 113 -21.87 21.73 -33.20
N VAL A 114 -22.49 20.54 -33.12
CA VAL A 114 -22.02 19.36 -33.87
C VAL A 114 -22.85 19.12 -35.12
N TYR A 115 -24.18 19.18 -34.99
CA TYR A 115 -25.09 18.87 -36.09
C TYR A 115 -24.93 19.75 -37.34
N PRO A 116 -24.58 21.05 -37.28
CA PRO A 116 -24.42 21.87 -38.49
C PRO A 116 -23.33 21.37 -39.44
N TYR A 117 -22.35 20.62 -38.94
CA TYR A 117 -21.28 20.05 -39.76
C TYR A 117 -21.70 18.80 -40.53
N LYS A 118 -22.95 18.31 -40.36
CA LYS A 118 -23.45 17.08 -40.96
C LYS A 118 -23.16 17.02 -42.47
N GLY A 119 -22.51 15.93 -42.88
CA GLY A 119 -22.10 15.70 -44.28
C GLY A 119 -20.65 16.11 -44.58
N SER A 120 -19.97 16.80 -43.66
CA SER A 120 -18.53 17.06 -43.76
C SER A 120 -17.69 15.96 -43.12
N ILE A 121 -16.40 15.88 -43.50
CA ILE A 121 -15.42 15.01 -42.84
C ILE A 121 -15.24 15.41 -41.37
N ALA A 122 -15.33 16.70 -41.05
CA ALA A 122 -15.25 17.20 -39.67
C ALA A 122 -16.36 16.62 -38.78
N TYR A 123 -17.56 16.38 -39.31
CA TYR A 123 -18.65 15.75 -38.55
C TYR A 123 -18.31 14.34 -38.07
N ILE A 124 -17.54 13.57 -38.84
CA ILE A 124 -17.11 12.22 -38.44
C ILE A 124 -16.17 12.32 -37.23
N PHE A 125 -15.21 13.24 -37.26
CA PHE A 125 -14.31 13.48 -36.13
C PHE A 125 -15.03 14.01 -34.89
N LEU A 126 -15.98 14.94 -35.07
CA LEU A 126 -16.79 15.46 -33.95
C LEU A 126 -17.67 14.37 -33.35
N MET A 127 -18.29 13.51 -34.17
CA MET A 127 -19.02 12.34 -33.70
C MET A 127 -18.14 11.41 -32.87
N LEU A 128 -16.96 11.07 -33.38
CA LEU A 128 -16.01 10.22 -32.65
C LEU A 128 -15.60 10.85 -31.32
N PHE A 129 -15.31 12.16 -31.30
CA PHE A 129 -14.99 12.89 -30.07
C PHE A 129 -16.17 12.89 -29.09
N THR A 130 -17.41 13.09 -29.56
CA THR A 130 -18.60 13.07 -28.69
C THR A 130 -18.83 11.70 -28.05
N VAL A 131 -18.54 10.60 -28.77
CA VAL A 131 -18.64 9.25 -28.22
C VAL A 131 -17.56 9.02 -27.16
N ILE A 132 -16.32 9.44 -27.42
CA ILE A 132 -15.21 9.33 -26.46
C ILE A 132 -15.51 10.12 -25.18
N MET A 133 -15.97 11.36 -25.33
CA MET A 133 -16.22 12.26 -24.21
C MET A 133 -17.57 12.03 -23.54
N LEU A 134 -18.43 11.14 -24.07
CA LEU A 134 -19.75 10.88 -23.53
C LEU A 134 -19.67 10.47 -22.05
N ILE A 135 -18.85 9.48 -21.72
CA ILE A 135 -18.71 8.95 -20.36
C ILE A 135 -18.16 10.02 -19.41
N PRO A 136 -17.02 10.68 -19.67
CA PRO A 136 -16.48 11.66 -18.75
C PRO A 136 -17.36 12.91 -18.58
N VAL A 137 -17.94 13.41 -19.66
CA VAL A 137 -18.82 14.58 -19.58
C VAL A 137 -20.13 14.23 -18.88
N ALA A 138 -20.76 13.10 -19.22
CA ALA A 138 -22.00 12.70 -18.57
C ALA A 138 -21.81 12.43 -17.07
N THR A 139 -20.71 11.79 -16.67
CA THR A 139 -20.44 11.54 -15.24
C THR A 139 -20.25 12.83 -14.44
N VAL A 140 -19.50 13.81 -14.97
CA VAL A 140 -19.32 15.11 -14.30
C VAL A 140 -20.64 15.88 -14.23
N LEU A 141 -21.37 15.98 -15.34
CA LEU A 141 -22.66 16.67 -15.37
C LEU A 141 -23.67 16.01 -14.44
N LEU A 142 -23.77 14.68 -14.44
CA LEU A 142 -24.65 13.96 -13.52
C LEU A 142 -24.25 14.14 -12.05
N THR A 143 -22.96 14.28 -11.76
CA THR A 143 -22.51 14.58 -10.40
C THR A 143 -22.97 15.98 -9.99
N ILE A 144 -22.83 16.98 -10.87
CA ILE A 144 -23.31 18.34 -10.61
C ILE A 144 -24.83 18.35 -10.41
N THR A 145 -25.59 17.61 -11.22
CA THR A 145 -27.05 17.55 -11.06
C THR A 145 -27.50 16.88 -9.76
N VAL A 146 -26.70 15.98 -9.17
CA VAL A 146 -26.98 15.44 -7.83
C VAL A 146 -26.99 16.57 -6.79
N PHE A 147 -26.01 17.48 -6.83
CA PHE A 147 -25.93 18.61 -5.92
C PHE A 147 -27.07 19.61 -6.14
N GLU A 148 -27.40 19.91 -7.40
CA GLU A 148 -28.51 20.82 -7.74
C GLU A 148 -29.87 20.26 -7.30
N SER A 149 -30.07 18.95 -7.46
CA SER A 149 -31.36 18.30 -7.21
C SER A 149 -31.61 17.99 -5.75
N TYR A 150 -30.57 17.61 -5.01
CA TYR A 150 -30.69 17.03 -3.68
C TYR A 150 -29.90 17.80 -2.62
N GLY A 151 -29.60 19.08 -2.86
CA GLY A 151 -28.81 19.91 -1.95
C GLY A 151 -29.30 19.89 -0.50
N ILE A 152 -30.62 19.85 -0.27
CA ILE A 152 -31.21 19.77 1.08
C ILE A 152 -30.86 18.44 1.77
N VAL A 153 -30.98 17.33 1.04
CA VAL A 153 -30.65 15.98 1.56
C VAL A 153 -29.16 15.89 1.87
N LEU A 154 -28.32 16.40 0.96
CA LEU A 154 -26.87 16.43 1.13
C LEU A 154 -26.45 17.32 2.30
N PHE A 155 -27.09 18.48 2.47
CA PHE A 155 -26.85 19.33 3.64
C PHE A 155 -27.19 18.59 4.95
N GLY A 156 -28.31 17.87 4.98
CA GLY A 156 -28.64 16.99 6.11
C GLY A 156 -27.57 15.93 6.39
N ALA A 157 -27.05 15.29 5.34
CA ALA A 157 -25.97 14.32 5.45
C ALA A 157 -24.67 14.93 6.00
N ILE A 158 -24.32 16.14 5.57
CA ILE A 158 -23.15 16.90 6.08
C ILE A 158 -23.33 17.21 7.57
N VAL A 159 -24.53 17.63 8.00
CA VAL A 159 -24.83 17.88 9.41
C VAL A 159 -24.71 16.59 10.23
N ILE A 160 -25.20 15.46 9.71
CA ILE A 160 -25.05 14.15 10.38
C ILE A 160 -23.58 13.78 10.52
N ASP A 161 -22.78 13.94 9.46
CA ASP A 161 -21.33 13.73 9.54
C ASP A 161 -20.71 14.63 10.61
N ALA A 162 -21.02 15.93 10.62
CA ALA A 162 -20.51 16.87 11.61
C ALA A 162 -20.86 16.44 13.05
N VAL A 163 -22.11 16.00 13.30
CA VAL A 163 -22.53 15.46 14.60
C VAL A 163 -21.73 14.21 14.97
N ILE A 164 -21.53 13.28 14.03
CA ILE A 164 -20.72 12.07 14.28
C ILE A 164 -19.27 12.44 14.64
N TYR A 165 -18.68 13.41 13.95
CA TYR A 165 -17.33 13.90 14.23
C TYR A 165 -17.24 14.53 15.63
N VAL A 166 -18.21 15.36 16.02
CA VAL A 166 -18.28 15.99 17.35
C VAL A 166 -18.48 14.94 18.44
N LEU A 167 -19.40 13.98 18.27
CA LEU A 167 -19.63 12.91 19.24
C LEU A 167 -18.37 12.07 19.47
N ARG A 168 -17.63 11.75 18.41
CA ARG A 168 -16.35 11.03 18.51
C ARG A 168 -15.23 11.87 19.11
N ALA A 169 -15.26 13.19 18.91
CA ALA A 169 -14.33 14.11 19.56
C ALA A 169 -14.56 14.16 21.08
N ILE A 170 -15.83 14.15 21.53
CA ILE A 170 -16.18 14.03 22.95
C ILE A 170 -15.69 12.70 23.55
N LEU A 171 -15.65 11.63 22.76
CA LEU A 171 -15.10 10.32 23.16
C LEU A 171 -13.55 10.25 23.11
N GLY A 172 -12.87 11.38 22.91
CA GLY A 172 -11.41 11.49 22.99
C GLY A 172 -10.63 11.27 21.69
N LYS A 173 -11.30 11.17 20.53
CA LYS A 173 -10.61 11.07 19.23
C LYS A 173 -10.50 12.42 18.55
N SER A 174 -9.28 12.88 18.27
CA SER A 174 -9.07 14.14 17.55
C SER A 174 -9.67 14.09 16.13
N PHE A 175 -10.10 15.24 15.59
CA PHE A 175 -10.66 15.32 14.24
C PHE A 175 -9.69 14.78 13.18
N THR A 176 -8.41 15.07 13.35
CA THR A 176 -7.32 14.62 12.47
C THR A 176 -7.12 13.12 12.54
N GLU A 177 -7.14 12.50 13.73
CA GLU A 177 -7.07 11.03 13.86
C GLU A 177 -8.26 10.32 13.22
N GLN A 178 -9.46 10.89 13.35
CA GLN A 178 -10.66 10.31 12.75
C GLN A 178 -10.57 10.30 11.22
N PHE A 179 -10.08 11.39 10.62
CA PHE A 179 -9.85 11.48 9.18
C PHE A 179 -8.68 10.60 8.74
N MET A 180 -7.50 10.77 9.35
CA MET A 180 -6.28 10.06 8.98
C MET A 180 -6.42 8.55 9.16
N GLY A 181 -7.12 8.09 10.20
CA GLY A 181 -7.40 6.67 10.40
C GLY A 181 -8.22 6.06 9.26
N ARG A 182 -9.16 6.81 8.66
CA ARG A 182 -9.88 6.36 7.46
C ARG A 182 -9.02 6.50 6.21
N TYR A 183 -8.26 7.59 6.10
CA TYR A 183 -7.37 7.84 4.98
C TYR A 183 -6.36 6.70 4.79
N TYR A 184 -5.64 6.31 5.85
CA TYR A 184 -4.69 5.20 5.78
C TYR A 184 -5.33 3.84 5.48
N LYS A 185 -6.62 3.66 5.83
CA LYS A 185 -7.37 2.44 5.49
C LYS A 185 -7.79 2.42 4.01
N MET A 186 -8.17 3.57 3.45
CA MET A 186 -8.65 3.69 2.07
C MET A 186 -7.53 3.86 1.03
N PHE A 187 -6.36 4.33 1.48
CA PHE A 187 -5.13 4.51 0.69
C PHE A 187 -4.02 3.63 1.29
N PRO A 188 -3.95 2.34 0.92
CA PRO A 188 -3.07 1.37 1.56
C PRO A 188 -1.58 1.68 1.39
N GLU A 189 -1.16 2.29 0.27
CA GLU A 189 0.23 2.70 0.07
C GLU A 189 0.67 3.78 1.07
N SER A 190 -0.14 4.84 1.23
CA SER A 190 0.12 5.90 2.21
C SER A 190 0.02 5.37 3.64
N GLY A 191 -0.90 4.43 3.90
CA GLY A 191 -1.03 3.75 5.18
C GLY A 191 0.21 2.92 5.53
N LYS A 192 0.68 2.05 4.63
CA LYS A 192 1.90 1.24 4.82
C LYS A 192 3.10 2.12 5.17
N LYS A 193 3.36 3.16 4.37
CA LYS A 193 4.44 4.13 4.64
C LYS A 193 4.32 4.78 6.01
N HIS A 194 3.11 5.13 6.45
CA HIS A 194 2.89 5.70 7.78
C HIS A 194 3.19 4.70 8.91
N TYR A 195 2.72 3.45 8.79
CA TYR A 195 2.95 2.41 9.79
C TYR A 195 4.43 1.99 9.85
N GLU A 196 5.09 1.86 8.70
CA GLU A 196 6.53 1.57 8.60
C GLU A 196 7.35 2.67 9.27
N LYS A 197 7.06 3.95 8.97
CA LYS A 197 7.74 5.08 9.62
C LYS A 197 7.52 5.09 11.13
N LYS A 198 6.29 4.82 11.58
CA LYS A 198 5.97 4.74 13.01
C LYS A 198 6.71 3.59 13.70
N TYR A 199 6.80 2.43 13.04
CA TYR A 199 7.54 1.28 13.52
C TYR A 199 9.04 1.54 13.58
N ALA A 200 9.62 2.16 12.54
CA ALA A 200 11.03 2.56 12.50
C ALA A 200 11.37 3.58 13.60
N ASN A 201 10.49 4.55 13.86
CA ASN A 201 10.66 5.48 14.97
C ASN A 201 10.55 4.79 16.34
N TRP A 202 9.63 3.83 16.49
CA TRP A 202 9.51 3.04 17.71
C TRP A 202 10.76 2.18 17.96
N LEU A 203 11.31 1.56 16.91
CA LEU A 203 12.60 0.86 16.95
C LEU A 203 13.74 1.78 17.39
N LYS A 204 13.81 3.00 16.82
CA LYS A 204 14.84 4.00 17.14
C LYS A 204 14.76 4.48 18.60
N ASN A 205 13.56 4.53 19.17
CA ASN A 205 13.33 5.01 20.54
C ASN A 205 13.46 3.91 21.60
N GLY A 206 14.08 2.76 21.28
CA GLY A 206 14.29 1.70 22.27
C GLY A 206 13.07 0.79 22.48
N GLY A 207 12.16 0.71 21.49
CA GLY A 207 10.95 -0.10 21.58
C GLY A 207 11.18 -1.57 21.93
N TYR A 208 12.34 -2.14 21.59
CA TYR A 208 12.74 -3.49 22.00
C TYR A 208 12.79 -3.66 23.53
N GLU A 209 13.36 -2.69 24.25
CA GLU A 209 13.45 -2.74 25.72
C GLU A 209 12.05 -2.59 26.35
N GLU A 210 11.22 -1.71 25.80
CA GLU A 210 9.84 -1.51 26.28
C GLU A 210 8.96 -2.75 26.06
N ALA A 211 9.08 -3.40 24.90
CA ALA A 211 8.36 -4.64 24.60
C ALA A 211 8.86 -5.83 25.45
N ALA A 212 10.16 -5.90 25.70
CA ALA A 212 10.76 -6.91 26.58
C ALA A 212 10.27 -6.73 28.03
N MET A 213 10.26 -5.49 28.54
CA MET A 213 9.74 -5.19 29.88
C MET A 213 8.24 -5.48 30.01
N GLN A 214 7.42 -5.16 28.99
CA GLN A 214 5.99 -5.49 29.01
C GLN A 214 5.74 -7.00 29.00
N SER A 215 6.53 -7.76 28.23
CA SER A 215 6.44 -9.22 28.19
C SER A 215 6.88 -9.85 29.52
N ALA A 216 7.95 -9.34 30.12
CA ALA A 216 8.39 -9.74 31.46
C ALA A 216 7.33 -9.43 32.53
N LYS A 217 6.69 -8.26 32.45
CA LYS A 217 5.61 -7.87 33.38
C LYS A 217 4.38 -8.77 33.24
N LYS A 218 3.96 -9.12 32.01
CA LYS A 218 2.87 -10.09 31.79
C LYS A 218 3.21 -11.47 32.35
N LYS A 219 4.47 -11.92 32.19
CA LYS A 219 4.94 -13.19 32.73
C LYS A 219 4.93 -13.18 34.28
N ALA A 220 5.44 -12.12 34.90
CA ALA A 220 5.39 -11.95 36.34
C ALA A 220 3.95 -11.90 36.89
N THR A 221 3.01 -11.27 36.17
CA THR A 221 1.59 -11.22 36.58
C THR A 221 0.90 -12.58 36.43
N ALA A 222 1.36 -13.42 35.50
CA ALA A 222 0.87 -14.79 35.35
C ALA A 222 1.44 -15.71 36.44
N ASP A 223 2.73 -15.57 36.78
CA ASP A 223 3.36 -16.35 37.85
C ASP A 223 2.76 -16.01 39.22
N ASP A 224 2.41 -14.74 39.49
CA ASP A 224 1.72 -14.31 40.72
C ASP A 224 0.28 -14.86 40.84
N PHE A 225 -0.34 -15.24 39.72
CA PHE A 225 -1.70 -15.83 39.69
C PHE A 225 -1.69 -17.35 39.88
N TYR A 226 -0.55 -18.02 39.65
CA TYR A 226 -0.38 -19.48 39.76
C TYR A 226 0.67 -19.90 40.80
N GLY A 227 1.19 -18.96 41.59
CA GLY A 227 2.43 -19.13 42.37
C GLY A 227 2.27 -19.50 43.84
N GLU A 228 1.06 -19.74 44.34
CA GLU A 228 0.85 -20.19 45.73
C GLU A 228 0.29 -21.62 45.72
N ASP A 229 1.17 -22.61 45.69
CA ASP A 229 0.94 -23.97 46.20
C ASP A 229 2.33 -24.60 46.43
N GLU A 230 3.10 -24.03 47.37
CA GLU A 230 4.29 -24.66 47.95
C GLU A 230 3.82 -25.86 48.81
N TYR A 231 3.81 -27.06 48.21
CA TYR A 231 3.74 -28.30 48.98
C TYR A 231 5.15 -28.61 49.50
N GLU A 232 5.35 -28.41 50.80
CA GLU A 232 6.52 -28.89 51.54
C GLU A 232 6.61 -30.43 51.43
N ASP A 233 7.70 -30.91 50.85
CA ASP A 233 8.11 -32.31 50.90
C ASP A 233 8.51 -32.67 52.34
N ASP A 234 7.71 -33.50 53.02
CA ASP A 234 8.12 -34.17 54.24
C ASP A 234 8.22 -35.68 53.97
N TYR A 235 9.45 -36.17 54.01
CA TYR A 235 9.82 -37.58 53.95
C TYR A 235 9.61 -38.20 55.34
N GLU A 236 8.73 -39.19 55.46
CA GLU A 236 8.86 -40.22 56.51
C GLU A 236 8.66 -41.62 55.91
N ASP A 237 9.76 -42.38 55.94
CA ASP A 237 9.87 -43.82 55.74
C ASP A 237 9.11 -44.62 56.83
N GLU A 238 8.96 -45.93 56.57
CA GLU A 238 8.63 -47.07 57.46
C GLU A 238 7.38 -47.84 56.99
N GLU A 239 7.50 -48.93 56.22
CA GLU A 239 7.97 -50.30 56.54
C GLU A 239 6.79 -51.29 56.63
N ASP A 240 6.99 -52.42 55.93
CA ASP A 240 6.43 -53.77 56.15
C ASP A 240 4.98 -54.13 55.75
N ARG A 241 4.84 -54.90 54.65
CA ARG A 241 4.75 -56.39 54.71
C ARG A 241 4.37 -57.06 53.38
N ASP A 242 5.18 -58.06 53.01
CA ASP A 242 4.87 -59.39 52.44
C ASP A 242 3.89 -59.47 51.24
N GLY A 243 4.19 -60.11 50.10
CA GLY A 243 5.27 -60.99 49.73
C GLY A 243 4.95 -61.65 48.37
N ASP A 244 6.02 -62.03 47.68
CA ASP A 244 6.17 -63.12 46.70
C ASP A 244 5.40 -63.08 45.37
N TYR A 245 6.15 -63.04 44.24
CA TYR A 245 6.44 -64.19 43.36
C TYR A 245 7.16 -63.72 42.06
N TYR A 246 8.45 -64.08 41.94
CA TYR A 246 9.35 -64.30 40.79
C TYR A 246 9.27 -63.47 39.47
N GLU A 247 10.39 -62.77 39.21
CA GLU A 247 11.22 -62.66 37.97
C GLU A 247 10.86 -63.61 36.79
N ASP A 248 11.09 -63.32 35.50
CA ASP A 248 11.57 -62.19 34.71
C ASP A 248 11.35 -62.60 33.23
N ASN A 249 10.82 -61.73 32.37
CA ASN A 249 11.44 -61.33 31.09
C ASN A 249 10.49 -60.60 30.12
N GLU A 250 11.01 -59.47 29.65
CA GLU A 250 10.87 -58.89 28.31
C GLU A 250 9.57 -58.17 27.90
N ARG A 251 9.65 -56.83 28.02
CA ARG A 251 9.23 -55.78 27.08
C ARG A 251 8.18 -56.15 26.01
N ASP A 252 6.99 -55.57 26.16
CA ASP A 252 6.19 -55.06 25.05
C ASP A 252 5.19 -53.99 25.55
N TYR A 253 5.52 -52.71 25.35
CA TYR A 253 4.57 -51.61 25.53
C TYR A 253 3.82 -51.36 24.22
N PHE A 254 2.69 -52.05 24.05
CA PHE A 254 1.61 -51.56 23.18
C PHE A 254 0.23 -51.97 23.72
N ARG A 255 -0.59 -50.91 23.90
CA ARG A 255 -2.01 -50.81 23.48
C ARG A 255 -3.13 -51.08 24.50
N GLY A 256 -4.01 -50.07 24.60
CA GLY A 256 -5.44 -50.26 24.88
C GLY A 256 -6.01 -49.27 25.89
N ARG A 257 -6.33 -48.03 25.53
CA ARG A 257 -7.59 -47.62 24.87
C ARG A 257 -8.82 -47.92 25.73
N HIS A 258 -9.42 -46.89 26.32
CA HIS A 258 -10.87 -46.82 26.41
C HIS A 258 -11.39 -45.41 26.15
N ASP A 259 -11.97 -45.29 24.96
CA ASP A 259 -12.76 -44.19 24.43
C ASP A 259 -14.05 -43.95 25.25
N ARG A 260 -14.43 -42.68 25.45
CA ARG A 260 -15.81 -42.21 25.19
C ARG A 260 -15.81 -40.78 24.63
N ARG A 261 -16.05 -40.74 23.31
CA ARG A 261 -16.62 -39.62 22.55
C ARG A 261 -18.10 -39.37 22.91
N SER A 262 -18.55 -38.17 22.52
CA SER A 262 -19.91 -37.59 22.47
C SER A 262 -20.22 -36.75 23.73
N ASP A 263 -20.29 -35.41 23.67
CA ASP A 263 -21.27 -34.66 22.88
C ASP A 263 -20.96 -33.14 22.81
N ARG A 264 -21.30 -32.52 21.66
CA ARG A 264 -21.51 -31.08 21.35
C ARG A 264 -20.30 -30.14 21.40
N ARG A 265 -19.69 -29.74 20.27
CA ARG A 265 -20.23 -28.94 19.12
C ARG A 265 -21.04 -27.71 19.52
N ARG A 266 -20.40 -26.53 19.58
CA ARG A 266 -20.89 -25.27 18.98
C ARG A 266 -19.78 -24.21 18.95
N TYR A 267 -19.66 -23.55 17.79
CA TYR A 267 -18.81 -22.41 17.44
C TYR A 267 -17.47 -22.70 16.74
N ASP A 268 -17.59 -23.31 15.55
CA ASP A 268 -16.85 -22.87 14.36
C ASP A 268 -17.87 -22.73 13.23
N ARG A 269 -18.13 -21.49 12.76
CA ARG A 269 -18.59 -21.21 11.40
C ARG A 269 -18.47 -19.72 11.10
N TYR A 270 -17.97 -19.43 9.89
CA TYR A 270 -17.65 -18.14 9.27
C TYR A 270 -16.19 -17.70 9.42
N ASN A 271 -15.30 -18.44 8.78
CA ASN A 271 -14.20 -17.89 7.97
C ASN A 271 -13.62 -19.02 7.13
N ASP A 272 -14.32 -19.39 6.08
CA ASP A 272 -13.68 -19.86 4.86
C ASP A 272 -14.74 -19.85 3.77
N ASP A 273 -14.58 -18.96 2.79
CA ASP A 273 -15.08 -19.10 1.43
C ASP A 273 -14.21 -18.18 0.55
N GLU A 274 -13.27 -18.84 -0.15
CA GLU A 274 -12.95 -18.57 -1.56
C GLU A 274 -12.00 -17.39 -1.89
N TYR A 275 -10.70 -17.60 -1.67
CA TYR A 275 -9.67 -16.98 -2.51
C TYR A 275 -9.16 -18.02 -3.51
N GLY A 276 -9.69 -17.96 -4.72
CA GLY A 276 -9.14 -18.62 -5.89
C GLY A 276 -7.70 -18.14 -6.11
N VAL A 277 -6.80 -19.10 -6.17
CA VAL A 277 -5.44 -18.93 -6.69
C VAL A 277 -5.57 -18.79 -8.20
N ASP A 278 -5.57 -17.57 -8.70
CA ASP A 278 -5.33 -17.33 -10.12
C ASP A 278 -3.84 -16.96 -10.29
N GLU A 279 -3.08 -17.87 -10.89
CA GLU A 279 -1.79 -17.60 -11.51
C GLU A 279 -2.01 -16.59 -12.66
N TYR A 280 -1.53 -15.37 -12.48
CA TYR A 280 -1.28 -14.44 -13.58
C TYR A 280 0.20 -14.08 -13.55
N ASP A 281 0.95 -14.64 -14.52
CA ASP A 281 2.17 -14.04 -15.05
C ASP A 281 1.79 -12.67 -15.63
N GLU A 282 2.09 -11.59 -14.91
CA GLU A 282 2.13 -10.24 -15.49
C GLU A 282 3.53 -9.66 -15.32
N GLU A 283 4.16 -9.52 -16.48
CA GLU A 283 5.41 -8.86 -16.80
C GLU A 283 5.46 -7.48 -16.12
N TYR A 284 6.40 -7.28 -15.19
CA TYR A 284 6.67 -5.97 -14.58
C TYR A 284 7.25 -5.04 -15.66
N GLU A 285 6.43 -4.16 -16.24
CA GLU A 285 6.92 -2.97 -16.92
C GLU A 285 7.33 -1.94 -15.85
N ASP A 286 8.63 -1.69 -15.77
CA ASP A 286 9.27 -0.66 -14.96
C ASP A 286 8.78 0.74 -15.39
N GLU A 287 7.90 1.37 -14.61
CA GLU A 287 7.72 2.83 -14.64
C GLU A 287 8.36 3.43 -13.37
N GLU A 288 9.57 3.96 -13.53
CA GLU A 288 10.29 4.73 -12.52
C GLU A 288 9.47 5.95 -12.06
N PRO A 289 9.21 6.14 -10.76
CA PRO A 289 8.67 7.41 -10.27
C PRO A 289 9.76 8.49 -10.27
N GLU A 290 9.58 9.51 -11.12
CA GLU A 290 10.30 10.79 -11.09
C GLU A 290 10.30 11.37 -9.67
N TYR A 291 11.49 11.47 -9.08
CA TYR A 291 11.72 12.25 -7.86
C TYR A 291 11.64 13.74 -8.24
N TYR A 292 10.59 14.41 -7.79
CA TYR A 292 10.61 15.87 -7.68
C TYR A 292 11.45 16.23 -6.46
N ASP A 293 12.64 16.73 -6.76
CA ASP A 293 13.50 17.50 -5.88
C ASP A 293 12.80 18.83 -5.61
N ASP A 294 12.49 19.12 -4.35
CA ASP A 294 12.23 20.50 -3.92
C ASP A 294 13.12 20.75 -2.71
N GLU A 295 14.11 21.59 -2.99
CA GLU A 295 15.15 22.12 -2.13
C GLU A 295 14.58 23.05 -1.03
N ASP A 296 15.48 23.31 -0.08
CA ASP A 296 15.55 24.46 0.83
C ASP A 296 14.68 24.48 2.10
N TYR A 297 15.33 24.21 3.24
CA TYR A 297 15.68 25.28 4.19
C TYR A 297 17.03 24.98 4.87
N GLU A 298 17.99 25.86 4.52
CA GLU A 298 19.20 26.36 5.20
C GLU A 298 19.35 25.96 6.69
N ASP A 299 20.41 25.24 7.07
CA ASP A 299 21.77 25.72 7.43
C ASP A 299 21.77 26.65 8.65
N ASP A 300 22.23 26.11 9.79
CA ASP A 300 22.83 26.88 10.89
C ASP A 300 23.74 25.93 11.69
N GLU A 301 25.00 25.93 11.25
CA GLU A 301 26.19 26.14 12.07
C GLU A 301 26.65 25.04 13.05
N TYR A 302 27.74 24.41 12.60
CA TYR A 302 28.76 23.71 13.38
C TYR A 302 29.09 24.41 14.71
N ASN A 303 29.28 23.63 15.78
CA ASN A 303 30.37 23.91 16.70
C ASN A 303 31.07 22.62 17.16
N ASP A 304 32.36 22.56 16.82
CA ASP A 304 33.39 21.69 17.38
C ASP A 304 33.46 21.86 18.90
N ASP A 305 33.72 20.77 19.63
CA ASP A 305 34.64 20.80 20.77
C ASP A 305 35.05 19.37 21.15
N TYR A 306 36.14 18.94 20.52
CA TYR A 306 37.03 17.93 21.05
C TYR A 306 37.70 18.46 22.32
N ILE A 307 37.41 17.86 23.48
CA ILE A 307 38.38 17.83 24.59
C ILE A 307 38.61 16.39 25.01
N GLU A 308 39.77 15.93 24.61
CA GLU A 308 40.51 14.77 25.08
C GLU A 308 41.02 15.04 26.51
N ASP A 309 40.65 14.23 27.50
CA ASP A 309 41.53 14.01 28.67
C ASP A 309 41.39 12.57 29.17
N ASN A 310 42.55 12.01 29.44
CA ASN A 310 42.87 10.61 29.51
C ASN A 310 43.73 10.44 30.76
N SER A 311 43.19 9.92 31.88
CA SER A 311 44.06 9.43 32.96
C SER A 311 43.45 8.35 33.87
N HIS A 312 43.86 7.11 33.57
CA HIS A 312 44.32 6.05 34.49
C HIS A 312 43.31 5.36 35.42
N ARG A 313 43.16 4.03 35.25
CA ARG A 313 43.84 2.98 36.08
C ARG A 313 43.20 1.58 35.93
N GLY A 314 43.97 0.61 35.41
CA GLY A 314 43.96 -0.77 35.95
C GLY A 314 43.60 -1.96 35.02
N LYS A 315 44.64 -2.58 34.45
CA LYS A 315 44.91 -4.03 34.33
C LYS A 315 43.76 -5.00 33.94
N SER A 316 43.90 -5.68 32.80
CA SER A 316 44.35 -7.09 32.77
C SER A 316 44.66 -7.55 31.34
N GLU A 317 45.76 -8.29 31.21
CA GLU A 317 46.29 -8.89 29.98
C GLU A 317 45.50 -10.16 29.60
N ARG A 318 45.40 -10.45 28.29
CA ARG A 318 45.70 -11.78 27.73
C ARG A 318 45.91 -11.73 26.22
N THR A 319 47.16 -11.97 25.86
CA THR A 319 47.75 -12.24 24.54
C THR A 319 47.25 -13.58 23.97
N TYR A 320 47.15 -13.71 22.65
CA TYR A 320 47.91 -14.72 21.88
C TYR A 320 47.89 -14.40 20.38
N SER A 321 49.10 -14.31 19.83
CA SER A 321 49.48 -14.03 18.45
C SER A 321 49.21 -15.19 17.49
N ARG A 322 49.14 -14.91 16.17
CA ARG A 322 49.74 -15.79 15.16
C ARG A 322 50.10 -15.07 13.85
N ASP A 323 51.41 -14.92 13.67
CA ASP A 323 52.25 -15.06 12.47
C ASP A 323 51.74 -14.57 11.10
N ARG A 324 52.42 -13.55 10.56
CA ARG A 324 52.77 -13.52 9.12
C ARG A 324 54.23 -13.13 8.94
N ASP A 325 54.93 -14.02 8.25
CA ASP A 325 56.32 -13.92 7.84
C ASP A 325 56.59 -12.70 6.95
N ALA A 326 57.84 -12.25 7.07
CA ALA A 326 58.46 -11.15 6.37
C ALA A 326 58.95 -11.51 4.96
N SER A 327 58.91 -10.54 4.05
CA SER A 327 59.91 -10.28 3.00
C SER A 327 59.49 -8.98 2.28
N SER A 328 60.07 -7.82 2.63
CA SER A 328 61.27 -7.22 2.02
C SER A 328 61.19 -7.07 0.49
N ASP A 329 60.96 -5.84 -0.01
CA ASP A 329 61.97 -5.09 -0.76
C ASP A 329 61.50 -3.65 -1.04
N ALA A 330 62.46 -2.75 -1.21
CA ALA A 330 62.35 -1.30 -1.25
C ALA A 330 62.19 -0.72 -2.68
N GLY A 331 61.82 0.58 -2.77
CA GLY A 331 62.39 1.46 -3.80
C GLY A 331 61.43 2.30 -4.67
N PHE A 332 61.35 3.59 -4.33
CA PHE A 332 61.54 4.79 -5.19
C PHE A 332 60.64 5.06 -6.43
N GLY A 333 59.80 6.09 -6.32
CA GLY A 333 59.84 7.32 -7.15
C GLY A 333 59.36 7.33 -8.61
N GLY A 334 58.35 8.17 -8.89
CA GLY A 334 58.36 9.07 -10.05
C GLY A 334 57.50 8.74 -11.28
N ALA A 335 56.39 9.48 -11.40
CA ALA A 335 55.81 10.09 -12.60
C ALA A 335 55.51 9.30 -13.90
N SER A 336 54.34 9.64 -14.44
CA SER A 336 53.91 9.68 -15.85
C SER A 336 52.96 8.57 -16.35
N SER A 337 51.96 9.09 -17.06
CA SER A 337 50.83 8.48 -17.75
C SER A 337 51.18 7.33 -18.70
N GLY A 338 50.35 6.29 -18.69
CA GLY A 338 50.31 5.29 -19.76
C GLY A 338 49.87 3.93 -19.25
N ALA A 339 48.73 3.46 -19.73
CA ALA A 339 48.10 2.20 -19.36
C ALA A 339 49.07 1.00 -19.32
N ALA A 340 49.20 0.40 -18.13
CA ALA A 340 49.69 -0.96 -17.95
C ALA A 340 48.60 -1.77 -17.24
N ARG A 341 47.87 -2.55 -18.04
CA ARG A 341 46.93 -3.57 -17.59
C ARG A 341 47.68 -4.62 -16.77
N ASN A 342 47.49 -4.61 -15.45
CA ASN A 342 47.66 -5.83 -14.66
C ASN A 342 46.47 -6.73 -14.94
N VAL A 343 46.70 -7.70 -15.82
CA VAL A 343 45.79 -8.81 -16.12
C VAL A 343 45.80 -9.72 -14.89
N GLY A 344 44.81 -9.54 -14.00
CA GLY A 344 44.65 -10.38 -12.81
C GLY A 344 43.60 -9.91 -11.79
N ALA A 345 43.25 -8.62 -11.74
CA ALA A 345 42.17 -8.10 -10.91
C ALA A 345 41.05 -7.57 -11.80
N PHE A 346 39.84 -8.11 -11.65
CA PHE A 346 38.68 -7.66 -12.40
C PHE A 346 38.28 -6.26 -11.91
N ASP A 347 38.28 -5.26 -12.81
CA ASP A 347 37.84 -3.91 -12.45
C ASP A 347 36.31 -3.84 -12.45
N PHE A 348 35.74 -3.89 -11.24
CA PHE A 348 34.30 -3.87 -11.03
C PHE A 348 33.66 -2.54 -11.43
N PHE A 349 34.42 -1.46 -11.54
CA PHE A 349 33.93 -0.10 -11.83
C PHE A 349 34.31 0.40 -13.23
N ALA A 350 34.85 -0.48 -14.07
CA ALA A 350 35.07 -0.18 -15.48
C ALA A 350 33.76 0.33 -16.15
N GLY A 351 33.87 1.46 -16.85
CA GLY A 351 32.77 2.10 -17.57
C GLY A 351 31.94 3.13 -16.77
N CYS A 352 32.20 3.32 -15.48
CA CYS A 352 31.59 4.42 -14.72
C CYS A 352 32.24 5.76 -15.09
N ASN A 353 31.43 6.75 -15.45
CA ASN A 353 31.87 8.07 -15.94
C ASN A 353 31.47 9.24 -15.04
N SER A 354 30.78 8.97 -13.93
CA SER A 354 30.39 9.96 -12.92
C SER A 354 30.37 9.35 -11.53
N LYS A 355 30.48 10.20 -10.48
CA LYS A 355 30.38 9.79 -9.08
C LYS A 355 29.09 9.01 -8.79
N GLU A 356 27.96 9.49 -9.31
CA GLU A 356 26.66 8.82 -9.16
C GLU A 356 26.62 7.43 -9.81
N SER A 357 27.27 7.25 -10.97
CA SER A 357 27.33 5.96 -11.65
C SER A 357 28.15 4.93 -10.87
N VAL A 358 29.21 5.37 -10.18
CA VAL A 358 30.02 4.54 -9.28
C VAL A 358 29.20 4.13 -8.05
N GLU A 359 28.46 5.07 -7.45
CA GLU A 359 27.63 4.80 -6.27
C GLU A 359 26.46 3.84 -6.57
N ARG A 360 25.83 3.98 -7.75
CA ARG A 360 24.78 3.04 -8.20
C ARG A 360 25.35 1.64 -8.44
N LYS A 361 26.48 1.53 -9.15
CA LYS A 361 27.12 0.25 -9.44
C LYS A 361 27.61 -0.44 -8.16
N TYR A 362 28.15 0.33 -7.21
CA TYR A 362 28.54 -0.18 -5.90
C TYR A 362 27.35 -0.80 -5.15
N LYS A 363 26.21 -0.09 -5.06
CA LYS A 363 25.01 -0.62 -4.41
C LYS A 363 24.50 -1.90 -5.06
N SER A 364 24.56 -2.02 -6.39
CA SER A 364 24.19 -3.27 -7.07
C SER A 364 25.15 -4.42 -6.78
N LEU A 365 26.47 -4.15 -6.73
CA LEU A 365 27.48 -5.15 -6.48
C LEU A 365 27.42 -5.65 -5.03
N VAL A 366 27.25 -4.75 -4.05
CA VAL A 366 27.08 -5.13 -2.64
C VAL A 366 25.84 -5.99 -2.44
N LYS A 367 24.73 -5.67 -3.12
CA LYS A 367 23.52 -6.48 -3.08
C LYS A 367 23.73 -7.87 -3.66
N LEU A 368 24.53 -8.02 -4.72
CA LEU A 368 24.76 -9.31 -5.37
C LEU A 368 25.69 -10.21 -4.54
N TYR A 369 26.80 -9.64 -4.05
CA TYR A 369 27.86 -10.36 -3.34
C TYR A 369 27.70 -10.37 -1.82
N HIS A 370 26.52 -10.04 -1.29
CA HIS A 370 26.26 -10.09 0.15
C HIS A 370 26.29 -11.56 0.65
N PRO A 371 26.92 -11.86 1.80
CA PRO A 371 26.99 -13.23 2.34
C PRO A 371 25.63 -13.88 2.63
N ASP A 372 24.57 -13.09 2.78
CA ASP A 372 23.20 -13.59 2.97
C ASP A 372 22.53 -14.05 1.66
N ASN A 373 23.15 -13.80 0.50
CA ASN A 373 22.67 -14.32 -0.77
C ASN A 373 23.24 -15.70 -1.06
N MET A 374 22.49 -16.51 -1.81
CA MET A 374 22.84 -17.91 -2.11
C MET A 374 24.21 -18.11 -2.78
N ASP A 375 24.71 -17.10 -3.51
CA ASP A 375 26.03 -17.09 -4.17
C ASP A 375 26.96 -15.97 -3.64
N GLY A 376 26.77 -15.54 -2.39
CA GLY A 376 27.54 -14.46 -1.78
C GLY A 376 29.03 -14.79 -1.62
N ASP A 377 29.91 -13.94 -2.17
CA ASP A 377 31.37 -14.07 -2.04
C ASP A 377 31.93 -12.89 -1.23
N THR A 378 32.28 -13.18 0.03
CA THR A 378 32.85 -12.19 0.96
C THR A 378 34.25 -11.70 0.54
N ALA A 379 35.01 -12.49 -0.22
CA ALA A 379 36.32 -12.08 -0.72
C ALA A 379 36.17 -11.08 -1.87
N ALA A 380 35.25 -11.35 -2.80
CA ALA A 380 34.91 -10.41 -3.87
C ALA A 380 34.32 -9.10 -3.32
N LEU A 381 33.48 -9.17 -2.28
CA LEU A 381 32.89 -7.99 -1.64
C LEU A 381 33.95 -7.07 -1.00
N GLN A 382 35.01 -7.65 -0.41
CA GLN A 382 36.13 -6.86 0.10
C GLN A 382 36.87 -6.14 -1.02
N GLU A 383 37.11 -6.82 -2.15
CA GLU A 383 37.75 -6.21 -3.31
C GLU A 383 36.91 -5.09 -3.93
N ILE A 384 35.58 -5.28 -4.02
CA ILE A 384 34.63 -4.25 -4.46
C ILE A 384 34.68 -3.01 -3.56
N ASN A 385 34.76 -3.18 -2.23
CA ASN A 385 34.85 -2.06 -1.29
C ASN A 385 36.15 -1.26 -1.46
N VAL A 386 37.27 -1.95 -1.70
CA VAL A 386 38.56 -1.30 -1.95
C VAL A 386 38.52 -0.52 -3.28
N GLN A 387 38.05 -1.15 -4.36
CA GLN A 387 37.96 -0.48 -5.67
C GLN A 387 36.96 0.67 -5.67
N TYR A 388 35.87 0.57 -4.91
CA TYR A 388 34.90 1.66 -4.75
C TYR A 388 35.52 2.89 -4.06
N ALA A 389 36.31 2.68 -3.00
CA ALA A 389 37.01 3.77 -2.32
C ALA A 389 38.03 4.46 -3.23
N GLU A 390 38.66 3.71 -4.14
CA GLU A 390 39.54 4.28 -5.18
C GLU A 390 38.75 5.01 -6.26
N ALA A 391 37.67 4.42 -6.78
CA ALA A 391 36.84 5.00 -7.83
C ALA A 391 36.15 6.29 -7.38
N LYS A 392 35.71 6.35 -6.11
CA LYS A 392 35.11 7.54 -5.50
C LYS A 392 36.11 8.69 -5.32
N LYS A 393 37.42 8.42 -5.29
CA LYS A 393 38.47 9.46 -5.25
C LYS A 393 38.84 9.98 -6.64
N ARG A 394 38.47 9.26 -7.71
CA ARG A 394 38.78 9.65 -9.10
C ARG A 394 37.79 10.67 -9.68
N PHE A 395 36.64 10.85 -9.03
CA PHE A 395 35.58 11.81 -9.34
C PHE A 395 35.33 12.68 -8.11
#